data_AF-A0A926B0J9-F1
#
_entry.id   AF-A0A926B0J9-F1
#
_cell.length_a   1.000
_cell.length_b   1.000
_cell.length_c   1.000
_cell.angle_alpha   90.00
_cell.angle_beta   90.00
_cell.angle_gamma   90.00
#
_symmetry.space_group_name_H-M   'P 1'
#
loop_
_entity.id
_entity.type
_entity.pdbx_description
1 polymer ?
#
loop_
_entity_poly.entity_id
_entity_poly.type
_entity_poly.pdbx_seq_one_letter_code
_entity_poly.pdbx_strand_id
1 'polypeptide(L)'
;MRARPCELDSERTIVGYDDGFAFTAPVGSFAPNAFGLYDMSGNVQEWVEDDYSKHGTPPLGVLRGGGWTTYQNENLYTGARNAVPPNYQDSFYGFRVVLAKVPPKTD
;
A
#
# COMPACT_ATOMS: atom_id res chain seq x y z
N MET A 1 -24.57 14.65 27.91
CA MET A 1 -24.06 14.91 26.55
C MET A 1 -23.57 13.60 25.98
N ARG A 2 -24.23 13.03 24.96
CA ARG A 2 -23.64 11.94 24.17
C ARG A 2 -22.78 12.60 23.10
N ALA A 3 -21.51 12.22 23.01
CA ALA A 3 -20.68 12.60 21.87
C ALA A 3 -21.40 12.12 20.60
N ARG A 4 -21.55 13.00 19.61
CA ARG A 4 -22.00 12.55 18.29
C ARG A 4 -20.94 11.59 17.78
N PRO A 5 -21.31 10.42 17.24
CA PRO A 5 -20.37 9.62 16.47
C PRO A 5 -19.73 10.56 15.44
N CYS A 6 -18.40 10.53 15.35
CA CYS A 6 -17.71 11.17 14.24
C CYS A 6 -18.17 10.41 12.99
N GLU A 7 -19.20 10.90 12.31
CA GLU A 7 -19.52 10.46 10.96
C GLU A 7 -18.38 10.97 10.09
N LEU A 8 -17.35 10.14 9.96
CA LEU A 8 -16.35 10.31 8.93
C LEU A 8 -17.09 10.36 7.59
N ASP A 9 -16.72 11.32 6.77
CA ASP A 9 -17.37 11.59 5.50
C ASP A 9 -17.36 10.31 4.64
N SER A 10 -18.54 9.75 4.40
CA SER A 10 -18.70 8.42 3.77
C SER A 10 -18.08 8.34 2.36
N GLU A 11 -17.79 9.49 1.76
CA GLU A 11 -17.18 9.59 0.43
C GLU A 11 -15.68 9.25 0.40
N ARG A 12 -14.99 9.21 1.55
CA ARG A 12 -13.55 8.91 1.65
C ARG A 12 -13.20 7.90 2.74
N THR A 13 -14.11 6.97 2.99
CA THR A 13 -13.89 5.86 3.93
C THR A 13 -14.46 4.57 3.38
N ILE A 14 -13.87 3.44 3.74
CA ILE A 14 -14.51 2.14 3.49
C ILE A 14 -15.66 2.00 4.49
N VAL A 15 -16.88 1.83 3.97
CA VAL A 15 -18.10 1.76 4.78
C VAL A 15 -18.00 0.62 5.81
N GLY A 16 -18.10 0.96 7.09
CA GLY A 16 -18.05 0.00 8.20
C GLY A 16 -16.66 -0.51 8.56
N TYR A 17 -15.60 0.08 7.99
CA TYR A 17 -14.22 -0.25 8.34
C TYR A 17 -13.67 0.78 9.32
N ASP A 18 -13.27 0.30 10.49
CA ASP A 18 -12.53 1.05 11.51
C ASP A 18 -11.43 0.13 12.05
N ASP A 19 -10.18 0.51 11.82
CA ASP A 19 -9.01 -0.23 12.24
C ASP A 19 -8.31 0.38 13.46
N GLY A 20 -8.84 1.48 14.00
CA GLY A 20 -8.31 2.20 15.15
C GLY A 20 -7.12 3.12 14.87
N PHE A 21 -6.70 3.29 13.61
CA PHE A 21 -5.56 4.13 13.25
C PHE A 21 -5.95 5.22 12.25
N ALA A 22 -5.81 6.49 12.64
CA ALA A 22 -6.07 7.62 11.74
C ALA A 22 -5.00 7.79 10.63
N PHE A 23 -3.83 7.16 10.79
CA PHE A 23 -2.69 7.20 9.89
C PHE A 23 -2.08 5.79 9.81
N THR A 24 -0.75 5.67 9.73
CA THR A 24 -0.07 4.38 9.83
C THR A 24 -0.31 3.69 11.17
N ALA A 25 -0.48 2.37 11.13
CA ALA A 25 -0.38 1.52 12.30
C ALA A 25 1.08 1.05 12.49
N PRO A 26 1.50 0.69 13.72
CA PRO A 26 2.75 -0.07 13.91
C PRO A 26 2.76 -1.31 13.01
N VAL A 27 3.91 -1.61 12.38
CA VAL A 27 4.04 -2.78 11.49
C VAL A 27 3.65 -4.06 12.23
N GLY A 28 2.79 -4.88 11.61
CA GLY A 28 2.30 -6.13 12.18
C GLY A 28 1.19 -5.99 13.21
N SER A 29 0.50 -4.83 13.26
CA SER A 29 -0.67 -4.63 14.14
C SER A 29 -1.86 -5.53 13.77
N PHE A 30 -1.93 -5.98 12.52
CA PHE A 30 -3.00 -6.84 12.01
C PHE A 30 -2.52 -8.28 11.79
N ALA A 31 -3.45 -9.22 11.60
CA ALA A 31 -3.10 -10.61 11.36
C ALA A 31 -2.28 -10.77 10.06
N PRO A 32 -1.26 -11.64 10.04
CA PRO A 32 -0.52 -11.92 8.83
C PRO A 32 -1.36 -12.75 7.86
N ASN A 33 -1.00 -12.71 6.57
CA ASN A 33 -1.53 -13.67 5.60
C ASN A 33 -0.96 -15.09 5.82
N ALA A 34 -1.40 -16.06 5.02
CA ALA A 34 -0.98 -17.46 5.10
C ALA A 34 0.54 -17.70 4.90
N PHE A 35 1.27 -16.71 4.38
CA PHE A 35 2.73 -16.76 4.22
C PHE A 35 3.49 -16.11 5.39
N GLY A 36 2.79 -15.61 6.42
CA GLY A 36 3.39 -14.89 7.53
C GLY A 36 3.74 -13.43 7.20
N LEU A 37 3.21 -12.88 6.10
CA LEU A 37 3.45 -11.50 5.71
C LEU A 37 2.38 -10.57 6.28
N TYR A 38 2.82 -9.46 6.86
CA TYR A 38 1.98 -8.42 7.45
C TYR A 38 1.82 -7.24 6.50
N ASP A 39 0.73 -6.50 6.70
CA ASP A 39 0.46 -5.20 6.08
C ASP A 39 0.54 -5.22 4.53
N MET A 40 0.12 -6.32 3.91
CA MET A 40 0.12 -6.45 2.45
C MET A 40 -1.04 -5.71 1.75
N SER A 41 -2.05 -5.31 2.53
CA SER A 41 -3.28 -4.66 2.07
C SER A 41 -3.68 -3.56 3.08
N GLY A 42 -2.99 -2.42 3.05
CA GLY A 42 -3.20 -1.30 3.96
C GLY A 42 -1.88 -0.78 4.55
N ASN A 43 -1.99 0.05 5.59
CA ASN A 43 -0.88 0.79 6.19
C ASN A 43 -0.24 1.77 5.19
N VAL A 44 0.69 1.35 4.35
CA VAL A 44 1.33 2.19 3.32
C VAL A 44 1.37 1.49 1.98
N GLN A 45 1.35 2.26 0.90
CA GLN A 45 1.61 1.67 -0.41
C GLN A 45 3.10 1.43 -0.57
N GLU A 46 3.47 0.33 -1.19
CA GLU A 46 4.87 -0.10 -1.25
C GLU A 46 5.44 -0.06 -2.65
N TRP A 47 6.59 0.57 -2.78
CA TRP A 47 7.36 0.59 -4.02
C TRP A 47 7.79 -0.82 -4.42
N VAL A 48 7.67 -1.13 -5.72
CA VAL A 48 8.18 -2.37 -6.31
C VAL A 48 9.12 -2.07 -7.46
N GLU A 49 10.05 -2.99 -7.72
CA GLU A 49 11.07 -2.89 -8.78
C GLU A 49 10.51 -3.11 -10.20
N ASP A 50 9.23 -3.50 -10.33
CA ASP A 50 8.61 -3.78 -11.62
C ASP A 50 8.85 -2.67 -12.65
N ASP A 51 9.35 -3.05 -13.83
CA ASP A 51 9.56 -2.14 -14.94
C ASP A 51 8.22 -1.75 -15.60
N TYR A 52 7.64 -0.63 -15.15
CA TYR A 52 6.48 0.00 -15.77
C TYR A 52 6.83 1.07 -16.80
N SER A 53 8.12 1.25 -17.13
CA SER A 53 8.55 2.24 -18.13
C SER A 53 7.94 2.01 -19.52
N LYS A 54 7.54 0.77 -19.82
CA LYS A 54 6.86 0.40 -21.07
C LYS A 54 5.43 0.93 -21.18
N HIS A 55 4.86 1.43 -20.09
CA HIS A 55 3.47 1.86 -20.03
C HIS A 55 3.30 3.39 -19.95
N GLY A 56 4.39 4.17 -20.06
CA GLY A 56 4.31 5.63 -20.05
C GLY A 56 5.60 6.33 -20.49
N THR A 57 5.45 7.51 -21.07
CA THR A 57 6.55 8.44 -21.36
C THR A 57 6.24 9.76 -20.65
N PRO A 58 6.96 10.16 -19.58
CA PRO A 58 8.16 9.53 -19.00
C PRO A 58 7.88 8.21 -18.26
N PRO A 59 8.93 7.41 -17.94
CA PRO A 59 8.79 6.20 -17.14
C PRO A 59 8.04 6.43 -15.83
N LEU A 60 7.18 5.49 -15.45
CA LEU A 60 6.47 5.48 -14.17
C LEU A 60 7.03 4.37 -13.29
N GLY A 61 7.08 4.61 -11.99
CA GLY A 61 7.26 3.54 -11.01
C GLY A 61 5.93 3.07 -10.46
N VAL A 62 5.95 1.97 -9.70
CA VAL A 62 4.74 1.27 -9.26
C VAL A 62 4.74 1.11 -7.75
N LEU A 63 3.55 1.34 -7.20
CA LEU A 63 3.19 1.09 -5.82
C LEU A 63 2.11 -0.01 -5.76
N ARG A 64 2.13 -0.81 -4.70
CA ARG A 64 1.17 -1.89 -4.42
C ARG A 64 0.63 -1.78 -2.99
N GLY A 65 -0.48 -2.45 -2.70
CA GLY A 65 -0.93 -2.74 -1.33
C GLY A 65 -1.90 -1.74 -0.70
N GLY A 66 -2.19 -0.60 -1.33
CA GLY A 66 -3.06 0.42 -0.71
C GLY A 66 -2.41 1.05 0.53
N GLY A 67 -3.10 1.96 1.22
CA GLY A 67 -2.55 2.61 2.41
C GLY A 67 -3.60 3.37 3.21
N TRP A 68 -3.21 4.00 4.31
CA TRP A 68 -4.11 4.74 5.20
C TRP A 68 -4.82 5.93 4.53
N THR A 69 -4.37 6.37 3.34
CA THR A 69 -5.01 7.40 2.52
C THR A 69 -5.98 6.86 1.47
N THR A 70 -6.05 5.53 1.29
CA THR A 70 -6.91 4.87 0.29
C THR A 70 -8.21 4.42 0.91
N TYR A 71 -9.31 4.57 0.17
CA TYR A 71 -10.68 4.38 0.70
C TYR A 71 -11.59 3.60 -0.24
N GLN A 72 -11.07 3.11 -1.36
CA GLN A 72 -11.78 2.19 -2.24
C GLN A 72 -11.31 0.76 -1.93
N ASN A 73 -12.26 -0.19 -1.83
CA ASN A 73 -11.96 -1.59 -1.54
C ASN A 73 -10.96 -2.17 -2.55
N GLU A 74 -11.06 -1.73 -3.80
CA GLU A 74 -10.21 -2.15 -4.91
C GLU A 74 -8.74 -1.79 -4.68
N ASN A 75 -8.45 -0.76 -3.87
CA ASN A 75 -7.06 -0.40 -3.53
C ASN A 75 -6.39 -1.44 -2.62
N LEU A 76 -7.18 -2.22 -1.88
CA LEU A 76 -6.69 -3.27 -0.97
C LEU A 76 -6.52 -4.63 -1.66
N TYR A 77 -6.95 -4.77 -2.92
CA TYR A 77 -6.78 -6.01 -3.69
C TYR A 77 -5.30 -6.27 -3.99
N THR A 78 -4.88 -7.53 -3.93
CA THR A 78 -3.48 -7.94 -4.20
C THR A 78 -3.00 -7.58 -5.61
N GLY A 79 -3.93 -7.45 -6.57
CA GLY A 79 -3.66 -7.03 -7.95
C GLY A 79 -3.67 -5.52 -8.19
N ALA A 80 -4.03 -4.71 -7.18
CA ALA A 80 -4.08 -3.26 -7.31
C ALA A 80 -2.69 -2.68 -7.56
N ARG A 81 -2.62 -1.71 -8.47
CA ARG A 81 -1.38 -1.02 -8.85
C ARG A 81 -1.64 0.47 -8.92
N ASN A 82 -0.74 1.24 -8.35
CA ASN A 82 -0.74 2.69 -8.48
C ASN A 82 0.55 3.10 -9.18
N ALA A 83 0.43 3.77 -10.32
CA ALA A 83 1.56 4.22 -11.13
C ALA A 83 1.80 5.70 -10.87
N VAL A 84 3.03 6.05 -10.50
CA VAL A 84 3.41 7.41 -10.09
C VAL A 84 4.76 7.78 -10.72
N PRO A 85 5.11 9.08 -10.81
CA PRO A 85 6.45 9.47 -11.22
C PRO A 85 7.50 8.81 -10.31
N PRO A 86 8.63 8.31 -10.84
CA PRO A 86 9.55 7.43 -10.12
C PRO A 86 10.26 8.12 -8.95
N ASN A 87 10.34 9.45 -8.94
CA ASN A 87 10.95 10.23 -7.88
C ASN A 87 9.91 10.86 -6.93
N TYR A 88 8.63 10.50 -7.09
CA TYR A 88 7.57 11.02 -6.24
C TYR A 88 7.69 10.44 -4.84
N GLN A 89 7.52 11.26 -3.81
CA GLN A 89 7.64 10.84 -2.42
C GLN A 89 6.44 11.39 -1.67
N ASP A 90 5.86 10.55 -0.82
CA ASP A 90 4.77 10.94 0.05
C ASP A 90 4.87 10.13 1.35
N SER A 91 4.24 10.66 2.40
CA SER A 91 4.14 10.11 3.74
C SER A 91 3.43 8.75 3.82
N PHE A 92 2.69 8.36 2.78
CA PHE A 92 1.99 7.08 2.68
C PHE A 92 2.64 6.10 1.69
N TYR A 93 3.88 6.38 1.26
CA TYR A 93 4.70 5.46 0.48
C TYR A 93 5.81 4.85 1.33
N GLY A 94 5.92 3.53 1.28
CA GLY A 94 6.96 2.73 1.92
C GLY A 94 7.57 1.74 0.94
N PHE A 95 8.28 0.76 1.48
CA PHE A 95 8.86 -0.34 0.72
C PHE A 95 9.16 -1.51 1.65
N ARG A 96 9.35 -2.68 1.07
CA ARG A 96 9.96 -3.83 1.74
C ARG A 96 11.15 -4.32 0.94
N VAL A 97 12.14 -4.83 1.65
CA VAL A 97 13.31 -5.45 1.04
C VAL A 97 13.09 -6.96 0.93
N VAL A 98 13.57 -7.53 -0.16
CA VAL A 98 13.54 -8.98 -0.38
C VAL A 98 14.97 -9.50 -0.51
N LEU A 99 15.25 -10.63 0.10
CA LEU A 99 16.51 -11.34 -0.12
C LEU A 99 16.33 -12.25 -1.34
N ALA A 100 16.93 -11.87 -2.45
CA ALA A 100 16.91 -12.65 -3.68
C ALA A 100 18.16 -13.52 -3.82
N LYS A 101 17.98 -14.77 -4.26
CA LYS A 101 19.11 -15.62 -4.67
C LYS A 101 19.52 -15.22 -6.09
N VAL A 102 20.67 -14.58 -6.22
CA VAL A 102 21.25 -14.24 -7.52
C VAL A 102 21.95 -15.48 -8.09
N PRO A 103 21.59 -15.96 -9.30
CA PRO A 103 22.33 -17.03 -9.95
C PRO A 103 23.78 -16.59 -10.17
N PRO A 104 24.76 -17.52 -10.20
CA PRO A 104 26.11 -17.19 -10.62
C PRO A 104 26.04 -16.52 -12.00
N LYS A 105 26.80 -15.44 -12.20
CA LYS A 105 27.02 -14.93 -13.56
C LYS A 105 27.71 -16.04 -14.34
N THR A 106 27.03 -16.58 -15.35
CA THR A 106 27.70 -17.35 -16.40
C THR A 106 28.46 -16.35 -17.26
N ASP A 107 29.76 -16.55 -17.39
CA ASP A 107 30.64 -15.80 -18.30
C ASP A 107 30.16 -15.89 -19.76
#